data_AF-C3QTB7-F1
#
_entry.id   AF-C3QTB7-F1
#
_cell.length_a   1.000
_cell.length_b   1.000
_cell.length_c   1.000
_cell.angle_alpha   90.00
_cell.angle_beta   90.00
_cell.angle_gamma   90.00
#
_symmetry.space_group_name_H-M   'P 1'
#
loop_
_entity.id
_entity.type
_entity.pdbx_description
1 polymer ?
#
loop_
_entity_poly.entity_id
_entity_poly.type
_entity_poly.pdbx_seq_one_letter_code
_entity_poly.pdbx_strand_id
1 'polypeptide(L)' 'QCYFEINKVLRQYEFYNTQGSVYLTEKTDMANLFRAIDALKRIPWFQASVRDLRAFRVEDWSNFTDFIKENK' A
#
# COMPACT_ATOMS: atom_id res chain seq x y z
N GLN A 1 3.69 16.28 -0.93
CA GLN A 1 4.61 16.07 0.21
C GLN A 1 4.15 14.93 1.13
N CYS A 2 2.93 14.96 1.68
CA CYS A 2 2.46 13.95 2.65
C CYS A 2 2.47 12.49 2.13
N TYR A 3 2.01 12.26 0.89
CA TYR A 3 2.06 10.92 0.25
C TYR A 3 3.48 10.39 0.04
N PHE A 4 4.45 11.29 -0.11
CA PHE A 4 5.85 10.91 -0.26
C PHE A 4 6.42 10.35 1.05
N GLU A 5 6.07 10.96 2.19
CA GLU A 5 6.49 10.44 3.50
C GLU A 5 5.84 9.08 3.81
N ILE A 6 4.55 8.91 3.52
CA ILE A 6 3.87 7.61 3.62
C ILE A 6 4.59 6.56 2.76
N ASN A 7 4.90 6.90 1.51
CA ASN A 7 5.63 6.01 0.61
C ASN A 7 7.00 5.64 1.18
N LYS A 8 7.76 6.63 1.69
CA LYS A 8 9.08 6.39 2.28
C LYS A 8 9.01 5.44 3.48
N VAL A 9 8.02 5.58 4.36
CA VAL A 9 7.84 4.69 5.52
C VAL A 9 7.45 3.29 5.05
N LEU A 10 6.44 3.17 4.19
CA LEU A 10 5.96 1.88 3.69
C LEU A 10 7.02 1.12 2.88
N ARG A 11 7.89 1.82 2.16
CA ARG A 11 9.02 1.21 1.45
C ARG A 11 9.99 0.46 2.34
N GLN A 12 10.16 0.87 3.61
CA GLN A 12 11.02 0.16 4.57
C GLN A 12 10.47 -1.22 4.94
N TYR A 13 9.18 -1.44 4.72
CA TYR A 13 8.47 -2.69 4.97
C TYR A 13 8.12 -3.41 3.66
N GLU A 14 8.77 -3.05 2.55
CA GLU A 14 8.57 -3.66 1.22
C GLU A 14 7.12 -3.52 0.72
N PHE A 15 6.47 -2.42 1.07
CA PHE A 15 5.23 -1.99 0.43
C PHE A 15 5.54 -0.98 -0.67
N TYR A 16 5.07 -1.27 -1.88
CA TYR A 16 5.32 -0.54 -3.11
C TYR A 16 4.05 0.19 -3.53
N ASN A 17 4.15 1.47 -3.86
CA ASN A 17 3.02 2.21 -4.38
C ASN A 17 2.70 1.74 -5.80
N THR A 18 1.43 1.47 -6.07
CA THR A 18 0.94 1.14 -7.41
C THR A 18 0.26 2.35 -8.03
N GLN A 19 -1.02 2.54 -7.74
CA GLN A 19 -1.83 3.63 -8.26
C GLN A 19 -2.51 4.37 -7.11
N GLY A 20 -2.33 5.70 -7.08
CA GLY A 20 -2.91 6.54 -6.04
C GLY A 20 -2.38 6.19 -4.65
N SER A 21 -3.28 6.03 -3.68
CA SER A 21 -2.95 5.70 -2.28
C SER A 21 -2.94 4.19 -1.99
N VAL A 22 -2.76 3.35 -3.02
CA VAL A 22 -2.67 1.89 -2.87
C VAL A 22 -1.21 1.46 -2.78
N TYR A 23 -0.91 0.59 -1.81
CA TYR A 23 0.41 0.04 -1.57
C TYR A 23 0.30 -1.48 -1.48
N LEU A 24 1.16 -2.19 -2.21
CA LEU A 24 1.17 -3.64 -2.30
C LEU A 24 2.50 -4.20 -1.83
N THR A 25 2.48 -5.41 -1.29
CA THR A 25 3.68 -6.18 -0.98
C THR A 25 3.46 -7.62 -1.45
N GLU A 26 4.52 -8.27 -1.92
CA GLU A 26 4.51 -9.70 -2.22
C GLU A 26 4.72 -10.55 -0.96
N LYS A 27 5.09 -9.91 0.17
CA LYS A 27 5.26 -10.61 1.45
C LYS A 27 3.91 -10.88 2.11
N THR A 28 3.56 -12.14 2.19
CA THR A 28 2.44 -12.66 3.00
C THR A 28 2.83 -12.81 4.47
N ASP A 29 3.43 -11.76 5.05
CA ASP A 29 3.80 -11.70 6.47
C ASP A 29 2.94 -10.68 7.22
N MET A 30 2.03 -11.18 8.05
CA MET A 30 1.17 -10.35 8.88
C MET A 30 1.95 -9.55 9.93
N ALA A 31 3.07 -10.06 10.44
CA ALA A 31 3.89 -9.33 11.40
C ALA A 31 4.53 -8.10 10.74
N ASN A 32 4.99 -8.22 9.49
CA ASN A 32 5.49 -7.10 8.70
C ASN A 32 4.40 -6.05 8.42
N LEU A 33 3.19 -6.49 8.07
CA LEU A 33 2.02 -5.60 7.93
C LEU A 33 1.75 -4.80 9.21
N PHE A 34 1.70 -5.47 10.37
CA PHE A 34 1.47 -4.80 11.65
C PHE A 34 2.58 -3.79 11.99
N ARG A 35 3.85 -4.12 11.70
CA ARG A 35 4.96 -3.18 11.90
C ARG A 35 4.84 -1.95 10.99
N ALA A 36 4.43 -2.13 9.74
CA ALA A 36 4.19 -1.02 8.82
C ALA A 36 3.07 -0.09 9.32
N ILE A 37 1.98 -0.67 9.83
CA ILE A 37 0.87 0.10 10.42
C ILE A 37 1.31 0.84 11.69
N ASP A 38 2.10 0.20 12.57
CA ASP A 38 2.65 0.86 13.77
C ASP A 38 3.57 2.03 13.40
N ALA A 39 4.40 1.88 12.36
CA ALA A 39 5.26 2.95 11.87
C ALA A 39 4.45 4.14 11.33
N LEU A 40 3.39 3.89 10.56
CA LEU A 40 2.49 4.95 10.09
C LEU A 40 1.77 5.65 11.24
N LYS A 41 1.30 4.90 12.23
CA LYS A 41 0.62 5.43 13.42
C LYS A 41 1.49 6.42 14.21
N ARG A 42 2.82 6.27 14.18
CA ARG A 42 3.77 7.16 14.88
C ARG A 42 3.95 8.52 14.21
N ILE A 43 3.43 8.73 13.01
CA ILE A 43 3.52 10.00 12.28
C ILE A 43 2.38 10.91 12.77
N PRO A 44 2.65 12.02 13.51
CA PRO A 44 1.59 12.77 14.19
C PRO A 44 0.54 13.37 13.23
N TRP A 45 0.98 13.92 12.10
CA TRP A 45 0.06 14.49 11.11
C TRP A 45 -0.78 13.42 10.42
N PHE A 46 -0.23 12.21 10.24
CA PHE A 46 -0.94 11.10 9.60
C PHE A 46 -2.05 10.62 10.53
N GLN A 47 -1.74 10.42 11.82
CA GLN A 47 -2.74 10.05 12.82
C GLN A 47 -3.87 11.07 12.90
N ALA A 48 -3.57 12.37 12.82
CA ALA A 48 -4.58 13.43 12.86
C ALA A 48 -5.40 13.55 11.57
N SER A 49 -4.89 13.07 10.44
CA SER A 49 -5.50 13.29 9.10
C SER A 49 -6.16 12.04 8.52
N VAL A 50 -5.79 10.84 8.98
CA VAL A 50 -6.30 9.58 8.43
C VAL A 50 -7.79 9.43 8.74
N ARG A 51 -8.59 9.25 7.67
CA ARG A 51 -10.04 9.02 7.79
C ARG A 51 -10.39 7.53 7.73
N ASP A 52 -9.69 6.80 6.87
CA ASP A 52 -9.91 5.39 6.61
C ASP A 52 -8.57 4.77 6.17
N LEU A 53 -8.24 3.61 6.74
CA LEU A 53 -7.08 2.80 6.39
C LEU A 53 -7.49 1.33 6.46
N ARG A 54 -7.33 0.61 5.35
CA ARG A 54 -7.70 -0.81 5.24
C ARG A 54 -6.53 -1.61 4.68
N ALA A 55 -6.40 -2.84 5.16
CA ALA A 55 -5.48 -3.82 4.62
C ALA A 55 -6.30 -5.01 4.09
N PHE A 56 -5.88 -5.53 2.95
CA PHE A 56 -6.52 -6.67 2.29
C PHE A 56 -5.45 -7.69 1.91
N ARG A 57 -5.79 -8.97 1.98
CA ARG A 57 -5.00 -10.03 1.36
C ARG A 57 -5.51 -10.21 -0.07
N VAL A 58 -4.60 -10.07 -1.03
CA VAL A 58 -4.88 -10.37 -2.43
C VAL A 58 -4.49 -11.83 -2.64
N GLU A 59 -5.47 -12.70 -2.89
CA GLU A 59 -5.21 -14.10 -3.26
C GLU A 59 -4.86 -14.21 -4.74
N ASP A 60 -5.68 -13.58 -5.58
CA ASP A 60 -5.58 -13.65 -7.03
C ASP A 60 -5.33 -12.25 -7.62
N TRP A 61 -4.26 -12.13 -8.41
CA TRP A 61 -3.92 -10.90 -9.12
C TRP A 61 -3.92 -11.15 -10.62
N SER A 62 -5.00 -10.78 -11.29
CA SER A 62 -5.14 -10.87 -12.75
C SER A 62 -5.07 -9.48 -13.38
N ASN A 63 -4.17 -9.29 -14.35
CA ASN A 63 -4.05 -8.06 -15.13
C ASN A 63 -4.75 -8.22 -16.48
N PHE A 64 -5.87 -7.51 -16.67
CA PHE A 64 -6.66 -7.57 -17.91
C PHE A 64 -6.31 -6.47 -18.92
N THR A 65 -5.23 -5.71 -18.69
CA THR A 65 -4.87 -4.56 -19.54
C THR A 65 -4.68 -4.96 -21.00
N ASP A 66 -3.97 -6.06 -21.24
CA ASP A 66 -3.65 -6.50 -22.60
C ASP A 66 -4.88 -7.13 -23.27
N PHE A 67 -5.68 -7.90 -22.52
CA PHE A 67 -6.97 -8.43 -22.99
C PHE A 67 -7.91 -7.32 -23.50
N ILE A 68 -7.95 -6.16 -22.84
CA ILE A 68 -8.76 -5.01 -23.29
C ILE A 68 -8.16 -4.34 -24.54
N LYS A 69 -6.85 -4.43 -24.76
CA LYS A 69 -6.14 -3.80 -25.89
C LYS A 69 -6.08 -4.64 -27.16
N GLU A 70 -6.38 -5.94 -27.09
CA GLU A 70 -6.23 -6.90 -28.21
C GLU A 70 -7.10 -6.63 -29.44
N ASN A 71 -8.18 -5.84 -29.35
CA ASN A 71 -9.09 -5.57 -30.48
C ASN A 71 -8.95 -4.14 -31.07
N LYS A 72 -7.72 -3.64 -31.21
CA LYS A 72 -7.43 -2.45 -32.02
C LYS A 72 -6.79 -2.79 -33.36
#